data_AF-A0A2S9D528-F1
#
_entry.id   AF-A0A2S9D528-F1
#
_cell.length_a   1.000
_cell.length_b   1.000
_cell.length_c   1.000
_cell.angle_alpha   90.00
_cell.angle_beta   90.00
_cell.angle_gamma   90.00
#
_symmetry.space_group_name_H-M   'P 1'
#
loop_
_entity.id
_entity.type
_entity.pdbx_description
1 polymer ?
#
loop_
_entity_poly.entity_id
_entity_poly.type
_entity_poly.pdbx_seq_one_letter_code
_entity_poly.pdbx_strand_id
1 'polypeptide(L)'
;MRARQIFRRVLNRPRRFVLVAATAAITLAATTSVTTAAWTDNEWVRSAVGVSSPGDCSTNAMFTNQSWARQLQGTVLNTNLDTVAGVQGLTVLNNGTTATRTPLSATPVPGTTDAYVTKIPVSVLGSSPISVGLGLGLPVGGVGTYTQWARSENSGQAHGASGLVSDQTGAVDVAGTAQGAATAPKSASVNLGNIVPASLAGVTLDVGAVASSSQLDGCDMINGWPTLDPTPEVQRQYGIAGLDLNAAIPAVGTLSTQGASLVGAVPTQLNALLGTGGLTTGISNGISALINPVLGTLQLGSISTTATLSAPDLTGVTALMTESMTDGIVTVNLGTGTVRVNIASLAGGTLGLNGMEANHAVVLDAAMATAVTNRVTALLDSWKNRVLTALTTALRSITLNANTNITLKLAGLNAATIGVKIGPSTLGQFLDGTAVAPVVTADVLGLDIGGVVAALLTPVTSILLTGTNNVVKNVLNATIFNAGLVTNLGASLQLLITPVINAVGPLLTAVRTLVAINVNVQPDQSWPGTKPADVTAAAGEYKVSAIRVGLVDSAGLLSLQLGSSAAGPVALAVP
;
A
#
# COMPACT_ATOMS: atom_id res chain seq x y z
N MET A 1 -10.11 58.66 -31.37
CA MET A 1 -10.27 59.55 -32.56
C MET A 1 -10.90 58.70 -33.65
N ARG A 2 -12.21 58.82 -33.93
CA ARG A 2 -12.81 59.61 -35.05
C ARG A 2 -12.02 59.39 -36.36
N ALA A 3 -12.58 58.87 -37.45
CA ALA A 3 -13.76 59.35 -38.18
C ALA A 3 -14.19 58.24 -39.21
N ARG A 4 -15.44 57.81 -39.45
CA ARG A 4 -16.62 58.49 -40.08
C ARG A 4 -16.17 59.48 -41.17
N GLN A 5 -16.59 59.43 -42.43
CA GLN A 5 -17.97 59.33 -42.93
C GLN A 5 -17.99 59.70 -44.44
N ILE A 6 -19.12 59.44 -45.13
CA ILE A 6 -19.74 60.28 -46.22
C ILE A 6 -19.22 60.04 -47.67
N PHE A 7 -20.01 59.90 -48.74
CA PHE A 7 -21.47 59.85 -49.03
C PHE A 7 -21.68 59.59 -50.56
N ARG A 8 -22.86 59.05 -50.94
CA ARG A 8 -23.84 59.46 -52.01
C ARG A 8 -23.32 59.83 -53.43
N ARG A 9 -23.99 59.62 -54.58
CA ARG A 9 -25.38 59.31 -55.01
C ARG A 9 -25.31 59.21 -56.57
N VAL A 10 -25.92 58.22 -57.25
CA VAL A 10 -27.26 58.24 -57.92
C VAL A 10 -27.28 58.52 -59.44
N LEU A 11 -28.05 57.66 -60.13
CA LEU A 11 -28.81 57.82 -61.40
C LEU A 11 -28.09 57.83 -62.77
N ASN A 12 -28.38 56.81 -63.60
CA ASN A 12 -29.43 56.91 -64.62
C ASN A 12 -29.49 55.64 -65.52
N ARG A 13 -30.69 55.05 -65.63
CA ARG A 13 -31.13 54.18 -66.74
C ARG A 13 -31.82 55.08 -67.80
N PRO A 14 -31.85 54.75 -69.11
CA PRO A 14 -32.92 53.87 -69.61
C PRO A 14 -32.73 53.10 -70.96
N ARG A 15 -33.52 52.01 -71.10
CA ARG A 15 -34.30 51.56 -72.29
C ARG A 15 -33.56 50.91 -73.49
N ARG A 16 -33.79 49.61 -73.78
CA ARG A 16 -34.75 48.99 -74.78
C ARG A 16 -33.88 48.30 -75.87
N PHE A 17 -34.18 47.18 -76.57
CA PHE A 17 -35.29 46.24 -76.72
C PHE A 17 -34.79 45.03 -77.59
N VAL A 18 -35.45 43.86 -77.48
CA VAL A 18 -35.66 42.76 -78.48
C VAL A 18 -34.44 41.88 -78.88
N LEU A 19 -34.32 40.60 -78.46
CA LEU A 19 -34.92 39.33 -78.97
C LEU A 19 -34.37 38.84 -80.33
N VAL A 20 -33.72 37.66 -80.36
CA VAL A 20 -34.00 36.48 -81.22
C VAL A 20 -32.92 35.39 -81.00
N ALA A 21 -33.40 34.15 -81.02
CA ALA A 21 -32.80 32.87 -80.62
C ALA A 21 -31.61 32.35 -81.47
N ALA A 22 -30.79 31.46 -80.89
CA ALA A 22 -30.63 30.07 -81.35
C ALA A 22 -29.52 29.27 -80.59
N THR A 23 -29.94 28.15 -79.99
CA THR A 23 -29.29 26.82 -79.90
C THR A 23 -27.85 26.63 -79.39
N ALA A 24 -27.78 26.08 -78.17
CA ALA A 24 -27.17 24.79 -77.76
C ALA A 24 -25.70 24.46 -78.12
N ALA A 25 -24.86 24.43 -77.08
CA ALA A 25 -24.13 23.25 -76.60
C ALA A 25 -23.32 23.63 -75.34
N ILE A 26 -23.83 23.31 -74.14
CA ILE A 26 -23.03 23.39 -72.90
C ILE A 26 -23.00 21.99 -72.29
N THR A 27 -21.80 21.43 -72.29
CA THR A 27 -21.40 20.25 -71.54
C THR A 27 -21.65 20.48 -70.05
N LEU A 28 -22.62 19.75 -69.47
CA LEU A 28 -22.76 19.67 -68.01
C LEU A 28 -21.56 18.89 -67.44
N ALA A 29 -20.59 19.62 -66.90
CA ALA A 29 -19.84 19.13 -65.75
C ALA A 29 -20.75 19.35 -64.53
N ALA A 30 -21.41 18.30 -64.06
CA ALA A 30 -22.23 18.36 -62.86
C ALA A 30 -21.33 18.54 -61.63
N THR A 31 -21.12 19.79 -61.21
CA THR A 31 -20.73 20.10 -59.83
C THR A 31 -21.99 19.98 -58.97
N THR A 32 -22.09 18.93 -58.16
CA THR A 32 -23.16 18.81 -57.17
C THR A 32 -22.85 19.75 -56.00
N SER A 33 -23.30 20.99 -56.08
CA SER A 33 -23.53 21.83 -54.91
C SER A 33 -24.73 21.27 -54.16
N VAL A 34 -24.53 20.78 -52.93
CA VAL A 34 -25.62 20.33 -52.05
C VAL A 34 -26.49 21.53 -51.73
N THR A 35 -27.68 21.57 -52.31
CA THR A 35 -28.75 22.47 -51.87
C THR A 35 -29.34 21.88 -50.60
N THR A 36 -29.34 22.62 -49.49
CA THR A 36 -30.22 22.35 -48.34
C THR A 36 -31.65 22.70 -48.74
N ALA A 37 -32.26 21.84 -49.55
CA ALA A 37 -33.70 21.81 -49.73
C ALA A 37 -34.26 20.94 -48.59
N ALA A 38 -34.75 21.60 -47.55
CA ALA A 38 -35.64 20.95 -46.59
C ALA A 38 -36.99 20.80 -47.27
N TRP A 39 -37.31 19.58 -47.70
CA TRP A 39 -38.67 19.18 -48.03
C TRP A 39 -39.46 19.12 -46.71
N THR A 40 -40.38 20.06 -46.50
CA THR A 40 -41.30 20.08 -45.34
C THR A 40 -42.69 19.63 -45.73
N ASP A 41 -42.77 18.66 -46.63
CA ASP A 41 -43.99 17.99 -47.03
C ASP A 41 -44.17 16.76 -46.13
N ASN A 42 -45.30 16.74 -45.41
CA ASN A 42 -45.77 15.54 -44.72
C ASN A 42 -46.22 14.52 -45.78
N GLU A 43 -45.32 13.63 -46.19
CA GLU A 43 -45.67 12.50 -47.02
C GLU A 43 -46.38 11.43 -46.16
N TRP A 44 -47.70 11.41 -46.23
CA TRP A 44 -48.52 10.39 -45.56
C TRP A 44 -48.53 9.10 -46.37
N VAL A 45 -47.63 8.18 -46.06
CA VAL A 45 -47.63 6.83 -46.63
C VAL A 45 -48.62 5.94 -45.86
N ARG A 46 -49.60 5.36 -46.56
CA ARG A 46 -50.67 4.53 -45.97
C ARG A 46 -50.35 3.02 -45.89
N SER A 47 -49.13 2.61 -46.17
CA SER A 47 -48.65 1.24 -45.96
C SER A 47 -47.44 1.23 -45.03
N ALA A 48 -47.25 0.12 -44.32
CA ALA A 48 -46.12 -0.11 -43.43
C ALA A 48 -44.80 -0.18 -44.24
N VAL A 49 -44.30 0.97 -44.65
CA VAL A 49 -42.92 1.18 -45.08
C VAL A 49 -42.29 1.96 -43.94
N GLY A 50 -41.28 1.38 -43.29
CA GLY A 50 -40.69 1.90 -42.06
C GLY A 50 -40.06 3.29 -42.22
N VAL A 51 -40.87 4.34 -42.16
CA VAL A 51 -40.43 5.70 -41.85
C VAL A 51 -40.43 5.84 -40.33
N SER A 52 -39.40 5.27 -39.73
CA SER A 52 -39.03 5.53 -38.35
C SER A 52 -38.69 7.02 -38.19
N SER A 53 -39.25 7.67 -37.16
CA SER A 53 -38.91 9.05 -36.84
C SER A 53 -37.43 9.11 -36.43
N PRO A 54 -36.57 9.90 -37.10
CA PRO A 54 -35.17 10.04 -36.72
C PRO A 54 -35.06 10.51 -35.26
N GLY A 55 -34.32 9.77 -34.42
CA GLY A 55 -34.12 10.08 -33.00
C GLY A 55 -35.13 9.47 -32.02
N ASP A 56 -36.19 8.79 -32.48
CA ASP A 56 -37.08 8.04 -31.57
C ASP A 56 -36.63 6.58 -31.42
N CYS A 57 -35.64 6.34 -30.58
CA CYS A 57 -35.15 5.00 -30.33
C CYS A 57 -36.00 4.15 -29.37
N SER A 58 -37.08 4.71 -28.83
CA SER A 58 -37.96 3.98 -27.94
C SER A 58 -38.76 2.89 -28.67
N THR A 59 -38.91 3.01 -29.99
CA THR A 59 -39.65 2.07 -30.84
C THR A 59 -38.88 1.56 -32.07
N ASN A 60 -37.67 2.06 -32.32
CA ASN A 60 -36.93 1.81 -33.56
C ASN A 60 -35.81 0.78 -33.40
N ALA A 61 -36.02 -0.41 -33.98
CA ALA A 61 -35.03 -1.48 -34.10
C ALA A 61 -34.14 -1.26 -35.33
N MET A 62 -33.22 -0.28 -35.26
CA MET A 62 -32.44 0.17 -36.42
C MET A 62 -30.94 0.04 -36.25
N PHE A 63 -30.44 -0.55 -35.16
CA PHE A 63 -29.02 -0.62 -34.90
C PHE A 63 -28.51 -2.04 -34.76
N THR A 64 -27.38 -2.27 -35.40
CA THR A 64 -26.49 -3.36 -35.02
C THR A 64 -25.51 -2.82 -33.98
N ASN A 65 -25.29 -3.57 -32.91
CA ASN A 65 -24.32 -3.18 -31.89
C ASN A 65 -23.74 -4.37 -31.14
N GLN A 66 -22.64 -4.12 -30.46
CA GLN A 66 -21.98 -5.10 -29.62
C GLN A 66 -21.65 -4.50 -28.26
N SER A 67 -21.70 -5.34 -27.23
CA SER A 67 -21.18 -5.04 -25.91
C SER A 67 -20.35 -6.22 -25.42
N TRP A 68 -19.37 -5.91 -24.59
CA TRP A 68 -18.42 -6.89 -24.10
C TRP A 68 -18.00 -6.59 -22.66
N ALA A 69 -17.82 -7.63 -21.87
CA ALA A 69 -17.32 -7.52 -20.51
C ALA A 69 -16.41 -8.69 -20.15
N ARG A 70 -15.29 -8.38 -19.49
CA ARG A 70 -14.35 -9.39 -19.04
C ARG A 70 -13.56 -9.01 -17.81
N GLN A 71 -13.52 -9.91 -16.82
CA GLN A 71 -12.78 -9.64 -15.59
C GLN A 71 -11.26 -9.86 -15.74
N LEU A 72 -10.86 -10.93 -16.42
CA LEU A 72 -9.46 -11.35 -16.56
C LEU A 72 -9.14 -11.53 -18.05
N GLN A 73 -8.18 -10.75 -18.57
CA GLN A 73 -7.73 -10.87 -19.96
C GLN A 73 -6.22 -10.67 -20.10
N GLY A 74 -5.67 -11.23 -21.17
CA GLY A 74 -4.26 -11.08 -21.55
C GLY A 74 -3.44 -12.36 -21.33
N THR A 75 -2.15 -12.23 -21.02
CA THR A 75 -1.19 -13.34 -20.99
C THR A 75 -0.46 -13.42 -19.64
N VAL A 76 -0.35 -14.62 -19.09
CA VAL A 76 0.43 -14.92 -17.88
C VAL A 76 1.28 -16.16 -18.13
N LEU A 77 2.59 -16.07 -17.90
CA LEU A 77 3.54 -17.17 -18.11
C LEU A 77 3.43 -17.78 -19.52
N ASN A 78 3.37 -16.93 -20.55
CA ASN A 78 3.13 -17.31 -21.96
C ASN A 78 1.80 -18.02 -22.24
N THR A 79 0.88 -18.08 -21.26
CA THR A 79 -0.47 -18.62 -21.45
C THR A 79 -1.43 -17.47 -21.71
N ASN A 80 -2.04 -17.45 -22.89
CA ASN A 80 -3.15 -16.54 -23.17
C ASN A 80 -4.39 -16.97 -22.37
N LEU A 81 -4.90 -16.10 -21.51
CA LEU A 81 -6.07 -16.36 -20.67
C LEU A 81 -7.35 -16.60 -21.49
N ASP A 82 -7.36 -16.21 -22.76
CA ASP A 82 -8.48 -16.43 -23.71
C ASP A 82 -8.65 -17.91 -24.07
N THR A 83 -7.56 -18.69 -23.98
CA THR A 83 -7.61 -20.13 -24.26
C THR A 83 -8.00 -20.94 -23.02
N VAL A 84 -8.08 -20.31 -21.84
CA VAL A 84 -8.43 -20.97 -20.59
C VAL A 84 -9.94 -21.08 -20.46
N ALA A 85 -10.44 -22.31 -20.40
CA ALA A 85 -11.86 -22.59 -20.21
C ALA A 85 -12.40 -21.94 -18.92
N GLY A 86 -13.49 -21.18 -19.04
CA GLY A 86 -14.18 -20.48 -17.96
C GLY A 86 -13.63 -19.10 -17.58
N VAL A 87 -12.56 -18.63 -18.24
CA VAL A 87 -12.08 -17.22 -18.18
C VAL A 87 -12.62 -16.40 -19.36
N GLN A 88 -13.48 -16.99 -20.18
CA GLN A 88 -14.07 -16.28 -21.31
C GLN A 88 -14.90 -15.09 -20.83
N GLY A 89 -14.76 -13.97 -21.53
CA GLY A 89 -15.63 -12.82 -21.36
C GLY A 89 -17.05 -13.09 -21.84
N LEU A 90 -17.93 -12.14 -21.58
CA LEU A 90 -19.27 -12.10 -22.15
C LEU A 90 -19.28 -11.12 -23.32
N THR A 91 -19.74 -11.59 -24.48
CA THR A 91 -20.08 -10.74 -25.63
C THR A 91 -21.56 -10.86 -25.91
N VAL A 92 -22.22 -9.72 -26.13
CA VAL A 92 -23.60 -9.69 -26.63
C VAL A 92 -23.62 -8.89 -27.92
N LEU A 93 -24.11 -9.51 -28.99
CA LEU A 93 -24.19 -8.93 -30.33
C LEU A 93 -25.66 -8.81 -30.71
N ASN A 94 -26.11 -7.60 -31.02
CA ASN A 94 -27.38 -7.34 -31.67
C ASN A 94 -27.16 -7.15 -33.18
N ASN A 95 -27.86 -7.93 -33.99
CA ASN A 95 -27.77 -7.86 -35.45
C ASN A 95 -28.84 -6.95 -36.10
N GLY A 96 -29.48 -6.06 -35.32
CA GLY A 96 -30.59 -5.22 -35.77
C GLY A 96 -31.96 -5.80 -35.47
N THR A 97 -32.04 -7.10 -35.17
CA THR A 97 -33.33 -7.77 -34.87
C THR A 97 -33.29 -8.56 -33.58
N THR A 98 -32.17 -9.25 -33.30
CA THR A 98 -32.04 -10.15 -32.16
C THR A 98 -30.67 -10.02 -31.53
N ALA A 99 -30.65 -10.06 -30.20
CA ALA A 99 -29.41 -10.18 -29.43
C ALA A 99 -29.00 -11.65 -29.33
N THR A 100 -27.71 -11.90 -29.54
CA THR A 100 -27.06 -13.19 -29.36
C THR A 100 -25.94 -13.03 -28.34
N ARG A 101 -25.67 -14.07 -27.56
CA ARG A 101 -24.68 -14.03 -26.47
C ARG A 101 -23.62 -15.09 -26.63
N THR A 102 -22.39 -14.76 -26.26
CA THR A 102 -21.27 -15.71 -26.19
C THR A 102 -20.57 -15.53 -24.83
N PRO A 103 -20.38 -16.58 -24.03
CA PRO A 103 -20.81 -17.97 -24.29
C PRO A 103 -22.32 -18.16 -24.14
N LEU A 104 -22.88 -19.18 -24.80
CA LEU A 104 -24.32 -19.51 -24.73
C LEU A 104 -24.80 -19.87 -23.32
N SER A 105 -23.88 -20.26 -22.44
CA SER A 105 -24.12 -20.56 -21.03
C SER A 105 -24.40 -19.31 -20.19
N ALA A 106 -24.18 -18.09 -20.71
CA ALA A 106 -24.57 -16.86 -20.03
C ALA A 106 -26.09 -16.84 -19.77
N THR A 107 -26.49 -16.39 -18.59
CA THR A 107 -27.89 -16.38 -18.15
C THR A 107 -28.54 -15.02 -18.48
N PRO A 108 -29.77 -15.00 -19.00
CA PRO A 108 -30.53 -13.74 -19.15
C PRO A 108 -30.72 -13.03 -17.82
N VAL A 109 -30.75 -11.70 -17.84
CA VAL A 109 -31.02 -10.87 -16.67
C VAL A 109 -32.53 -10.63 -16.58
N PRO A 110 -33.21 -11.07 -15.51
CA PRO A 110 -34.65 -10.87 -15.36
C PRO A 110 -35.02 -9.39 -15.38
N GLY A 111 -36.04 -9.01 -16.16
CA GLY A 111 -36.54 -7.64 -16.22
C GLY A 111 -35.74 -6.68 -17.10
N THR A 112 -34.65 -7.14 -17.74
CA THR A 112 -33.85 -6.32 -18.66
C THR A 112 -33.73 -7.02 -20.01
N THR A 113 -34.21 -6.35 -21.07
CA THR A 113 -34.15 -6.86 -22.45
C THR A 113 -32.71 -6.99 -22.92
N ASP A 114 -32.43 -8.07 -23.69
CA ASP A 114 -31.14 -8.34 -24.33
C ASP A 114 -29.90 -8.23 -23.42
N ALA A 115 -30.09 -8.42 -22.12
CA ALA A 115 -29.05 -8.36 -21.12
C ALA A 115 -28.73 -9.75 -20.57
N TYR A 116 -27.44 -10.01 -20.40
CA TYR A 116 -26.93 -11.30 -19.97
C TYR A 116 -25.84 -11.14 -18.91
N VAL A 117 -25.67 -12.18 -18.10
CA VAL A 117 -24.64 -12.24 -17.06
C VAL A 117 -23.95 -13.61 -17.06
N THR A 118 -22.67 -13.61 -16.77
CA THR A 118 -21.88 -14.82 -16.52
C THR A 118 -20.93 -14.62 -15.35
N LYS A 119 -20.47 -15.73 -14.77
CA LYS A 119 -19.58 -15.76 -13.60
C LYS A 119 -18.35 -16.60 -13.90
N ILE A 120 -17.17 -16.19 -13.41
CA ILE A 120 -15.97 -17.02 -13.51
C ILE A 120 -16.08 -18.20 -12.52
N PRO A 121 -16.02 -19.46 -12.97
CA PRO A 121 -16.13 -20.61 -12.09
C PRO A 121 -14.95 -20.71 -11.12
N VAL A 122 -15.22 -21.07 -9.86
CA VAL A 122 -14.20 -21.22 -8.81
C VAL A 122 -13.14 -22.27 -9.17
N SER A 123 -13.51 -23.34 -9.90
CA SER A 123 -12.59 -24.39 -10.34
C SER A 123 -11.51 -23.90 -11.31
N VAL A 124 -11.78 -22.81 -12.05
CA VAL A 124 -10.87 -22.23 -13.03
C VAL A 124 -9.81 -21.35 -12.37
N LEU A 125 -10.17 -20.71 -11.24
CA LEU A 125 -9.27 -19.90 -10.42
C LEU A 125 -8.13 -20.73 -9.80
N GLY A 126 -8.31 -22.05 -9.65
CA GLY A 126 -7.29 -22.97 -9.12
C GLY A 126 -6.41 -23.66 -10.17
N SER A 127 -6.58 -23.38 -11.46
CA SER A 127 -5.87 -24.07 -12.55
C SER A 127 -4.39 -23.67 -12.67
N SER A 128 -3.53 -24.60 -13.13
CA SER A 128 -2.06 -24.57 -12.96
C SER A 128 -1.31 -23.30 -13.40
N PRO A 129 -1.58 -22.63 -14.54
CA PRO A 129 -0.88 -21.38 -14.87
C PRO A 129 -1.47 -20.16 -14.15
N ILE A 130 -2.78 -20.18 -13.88
CA ILE A 130 -3.48 -19.10 -13.17
C ILE A 130 -3.07 -19.13 -11.71
N SER A 131 -3.11 -20.27 -11.01
CA SER A 131 -2.76 -20.34 -9.59
C SER A 131 -1.27 -20.10 -9.31
N VAL A 132 -0.38 -20.45 -10.24
CA VAL A 132 1.07 -20.25 -10.09
C VAL A 132 1.49 -18.79 -10.33
N GLY A 133 0.88 -18.12 -11.31
CA GLY A 133 1.17 -16.71 -11.64
C GLY A 133 0.27 -15.69 -10.93
N LEU A 134 -0.99 -16.05 -10.68
CA LEU A 134 -2.05 -15.25 -10.08
C LEU A 134 -2.67 -15.97 -8.87
N GLY A 135 -2.33 -15.53 -7.67
CA GLY A 135 -3.10 -15.84 -6.47
C GLY A 135 -4.45 -15.11 -6.53
N LEU A 136 -5.41 -15.62 -7.29
CA LEU A 136 -6.76 -15.05 -7.31
C LEU A 136 -7.41 -15.30 -5.95
N GLY A 137 -7.84 -14.21 -5.29
CA GLY A 137 -8.54 -14.31 -4.03
C GLY A 137 -9.89 -14.99 -4.24
N LEU A 138 -10.18 -16.04 -3.47
CA LEU A 138 -11.55 -16.47 -3.26
C LEU A 138 -12.21 -15.45 -2.31
N PRO A 139 -13.39 -14.91 -2.64
CA PRO A 139 -14.12 -14.07 -1.69
C PRO A 139 -14.40 -14.91 -0.45
N VAL A 140 -13.71 -14.60 0.65
CA VAL A 140 -14.00 -15.16 1.96
C VAL A 140 -15.42 -14.70 2.33
N GLY A 141 -16.37 -15.65 2.37
CA GLY A 141 -17.77 -15.39 2.74
C GLY A 141 -18.82 -15.72 1.69
N GLY A 142 -18.47 -16.21 0.49
CA GLY A 142 -19.47 -16.71 -0.48
C GLY A 142 -20.32 -15.63 -1.18
N VAL A 143 -20.07 -14.35 -0.91
CA VAL A 143 -20.74 -13.21 -1.55
C VAL A 143 -19.70 -12.47 -2.41
N GLY A 144 -19.65 -12.74 -3.72
CA GLY A 144 -18.78 -11.98 -4.63
C GLY A 144 -18.10 -12.81 -5.72
N THR A 145 -18.84 -13.52 -6.57
CA THR A 145 -18.23 -14.12 -7.77
C THR A 145 -17.81 -13.03 -8.77
N TYR A 146 -16.67 -13.16 -9.43
CA TYR A 146 -16.32 -12.31 -10.57
C TYR A 146 -17.43 -12.40 -11.62
N THR A 147 -18.08 -11.28 -11.88
CA THR A 147 -19.27 -11.18 -12.73
C THR A 147 -18.98 -10.33 -13.95
N GLN A 148 -19.53 -10.76 -15.07
CA GLN A 148 -19.38 -10.14 -16.37
C GLN A 148 -20.81 -9.96 -16.91
N TRP A 149 -21.18 -8.73 -17.20
CA TRP A 149 -22.53 -8.34 -17.63
C TRP A 149 -22.45 -7.55 -18.93
N ALA A 150 -23.38 -7.79 -19.84
CA ALA A 150 -23.43 -7.08 -21.11
C ALA A 150 -24.86 -7.02 -21.64
N ARG A 151 -25.19 -5.94 -22.34
CA ARG A 151 -26.49 -5.67 -22.97
C ARG A 151 -26.28 -4.99 -24.32
N SER A 152 -26.99 -5.47 -25.33
CA SER A 152 -26.93 -4.95 -26.70
C SER A 152 -28.33 -4.99 -27.31
N GLU A 153 -28.94 -3.82 -27.45
CA GLU A 153 -30.31 -3.69 -27.95
C GLU A 153 -30.37 -3.16 -29.37
N ASN A 154 -31.42 -3.56 -30.09
CA ASN A 154 -31.69 -3.08 -31.45
C ASN A 154 -32.06 -1.58 -31.49
N SER A 155 -32.36 -1.00 -30.33
CA SER A 155 -32.53 0.44 -30.10
C SER A 155 -31.21 1.21 -30.24
N GLY A 156 -30.04 0.55 -30.23
CA GLY A 156 -28.74 1.21 -30.32
C GLY A 156 -27.99 1.29 -28.99
N GLN A 157 -28.62 0.92 -27.88
CA GLN A 157 -27.99 0.86 -26.56
C GLN A 157 -27.02 -0.32 -26.45
N ALA A 158 -25.75 -0.01 -26.18
CA ALA A 158 -24.70 -0.99 -25.90
C ALA A 158 -24.06 -0.69 -24.53
N HIS A 159 -24.01 -1.69 -23.66
CA HIS A 159 -23.44 -1.54 -22.31
C HIS A 159 -22.71 -2.81 -21.92
N GLY A 160 -21.42 -2.69 -21.59
CA GLY A 160 -20.63 -3.74 -20.96
C GLY A 160 -20.22 -3.33 -19.55
N ALA A 161 -20.22 -4.29 -18.61
CA ALA A 161 -19.77 -4.05 -17.24
C ALA A 161 -19.12 -5.31 -16.63
N SER A 162 -18.03 -5.14 -15.88
CA SER A 162 -17.33 -6.23 -15.18
C SER A 162 -16.94 -5.81 -13.78
N GLY A 163 -16.93 -6.76 -12.83
CA GLY A 163 -16.53 -6.51 -11.45
C GLY A 163 -16.94 -7.60 -10.47
N LEU A 164 -16.79 -7.34 -9.17
CA LEU A 164 -17.16 -8.24 -8.07
C LEU A 164 -18.55 -7.88 -7.51
N VAL A 165 -19.62 -8.56 -7.94
CA VAL A 165 -21.04 -8.18 -7.65
C VAL A 165 -21.76 -9.06 -6.63
N SER A 166 -22.55 -8.42 -5.75
CA SER A 166 -23.73 -8.99 -5.07
C SER A 166 -24.97 -8.91 -5.98
N ASP A 167 -25.55 -10.06 -6.28
CA ASP A 167 -26.85 -10.31 -6.91
C ASP A 167 -27.61 -9.17 -7.65
N GLN A 168 -27.62 -9.30 -8.99
CA GLN A 168 -28.79 -9.14 -9.87
C GLN A 168 -29.12 -7.78 -10.53
N THR A 169 -28.34 -6.70 -10.39
CA THR A 169 -28.71 -5.40 -11.02
C THR A 169 -27.73 -4.81 -12.04
N GLY A 170 -26.61 -5.47 -12.34
CA GLY A 170 -25.54 -4.95 -13.22
C GLY A 170 -24.21 -4.84 -12.46
N ALA A 171 -23.07 -4.80 -13.16
CA ALA A 171 -21.77 -4.87 -12.48
C ALA A 171 -21.36 -3.58 -11.71
N VAL A 172 -20.49 -3.75 -10.69
CA VAL A 172 -20.37 -3.01 -9.41
C VAL A 172 -19.87 -1.55 -9.38
N ASP A 173 -20.44 -0.83 -8.40
CA ASP A 173 -19.90 0.34 -7.70
C ASP A 173 -18.81 -0.04 -6.67
N VAL A 174 -17.54 0.25 -6.99
CA VAL A 174 -16.38 0.02 -6.10
C VAL A 174 -16.09 1.26 -5.23
N ALA A 175 -16.95 2.29 -5.28
CA ALA A 175 -16.77 3.57 -4.59
C ALA A 175 -17.77 3.80 -3.42
N GLY A 176 -18.33 2.74 -2.83
CA GLY A 176 -19.15 2.85 -1.62
C GLY A 176 -19.15 1.60 -0.74
N THR A 177 -18.18 1.49 0.16
CA THR A 177 -18.00 0.47 1.22
C THR A 177 -19.28 -0.29 1.65
N ALA A 178 -19.53 -1.45 1.05
CA ALA A 178 -20.61 -2.34 1.47
C ALA A 178 -20.13 -3.27 2.61
N GLN A 179 -20.31 -2.79 3.84
CA GLN A 179 -20.45 -3.52 5.12
C GLN A 179 -19.37 -4.56 5.53
N GLY A 180 -18.38 -4.10 6.31
CA GLY A 180 -18.01 -4.80 7.56
C GLY A 180 -16.80 -5.74 7.58
N ALA A 181 -16.01 -5.86 6.51
CA ALA A 181 -14.72 -6.57 6.58
C ALA A 181 -13.55 -5.57 6.71
N ALA A 182 -12.60 -5.83 7.61
CA ALA A 182 -11.40 -4.99 7.81
C ALA A 182 -10.45 -4.96 6.58
N THR A 183 -10.72 -5.78 5.55
CA THR A 183 -9.95 -5.90 4.32
C THR A 183 -10.89 -5.97 3.12
N ALA A 184 -10.68 -5.12 2.11
CA ALA A 184 -11.41 -5.18 0.84
C ALA A 184 -11.16 -6.52 0.10
N PRO A 185 -12.13 -7.04 -0.68
CA PRO A 185 -11.91 -8.21 -1.52
C PRO A 185 -10.72 -8.01 -2.47
N LYS A 186 -9.92 -9.07 -2.72
CA LYS A 186 -8.78 -9.04 -3.65
C LYS A 186 -9.19 -9.59 -5.01
N SER A 187 -8.88 -8.87 -6.10
CA SER A 187 -9.11 -9.37 -7.47
C SER A 187 -7.98 -10.28 -7.96
N ALA A 188 -6.73 -9.98 -7.60
CA ALA A 188 -5.59 -10.79 -8.02
C ALA A 188 -4.36 -10.54 -7.13
N SER A 189 -3.53 -11.56 -6.93
CA SER A 189 -2.16 -11.43 -6.39
C SER A 189 -1.18 -11.91 -7.45
N VAL A 190 -0.53 -11.01 -8.16
CA VAL A 190 0.45 -11.33 -9.19
C VAL A 190 1.78 -11.66 -8.54
N ASN A 191 2.26 -12.90 -8.61
CA ASN A 191 3.56 -13.27 -8.08
C ASN A 191 4.66 -12.92 -9.09
N LEU A 192 5.26 -11.74 -8.93
CA LEU A 192 6.27 -11.25 -9.85
C LEU A 192 7.50 -12.15 -9.83
N GLY A 193 7.91 -12.66 -8.67
CA GLY A 193 9.07 -13.54 -8.52
C GLY A 193 8.99 -14.87 -9.29
N ASN A 194 7.78 -15.35 -9.57
CA ASN A 194 7.56 -16.55 -10.40
C ASN A 194 7.53 -16.23 -11.90
N ILE A 195 7.40 -14.96 -12.28
CA ILE A 195 7.13 -14.51 -13.66
C ILE A 195 8.33 -13.79 -14.29
N VAL A 196 9.22 -13.20 -13.49
CA VAL A 196 10.27 -12.25 -13.90
C VAL A 196 11.67 -12.68 -13.37
N PRO A 197 12.78 -11.99 -13.70
CA PRO A 197 14.11 -12.31 -13.15
C PRO A 197 14.20 -12.34 -11.62
N ALA A 198 15.24 -13.02 -11.11
CA ALA A 198 15.52 -13.23 -9.69
C ALA A 198 15.52 -11.97 -8.82
N SER A 199 15.67 -10.78 -9.41
CA SER A 199 15.59 -9.49 -8.73
C SER A 199 14.22 -9.16 -8.11
N LEU A 200 13.14 -9.83 -8.52
CA LEU A 200 11.81 -9.69 -7.90
C LEU A 200 11.36 -10.97 -7.18
N ALA A 201 12.29 -11.86 -6.83
CA ALA A 201 11.99 -13.04 -6.04
C ALA A 201 11.32 -12.64 -4.70
N GLY A 202 10.22 -13.33 -4.36
CA GLY A 202 9.45 -13.04 -3.14
C GLY A 202 8.59 -11.77 -3.21
N VAL A 203 8.40 -11.19 -4.39
CA VAL A 203 7.58 -9.99 -4.59
C VAL A 203 6.23 -10.37 -5.19
N THR A 204 5.14 -9.88 -4.59
CA THR A 204 3.78 -9.98 -5.13
C THR A 204 3.15 -8.60 -5.29
N LEU A 205 2.35 -8.46 -6.33
CA LEU A 205 1.49 -7.30 -6.53
C LEU A 205 0.05 -7.71 -6.28
N ASP A 206 -0.52 -7.23 -5.17
CA ASP A 206 -1.89 -7.51 -4.79
C ASP A 206 -2.79 -6.39 -5.33
N VAL A 207 -3.69 -6.75 -6.22
CA VAL A 207 -4.73 -5.88 -6.76
C VAL A 207 -6.02 -6.15 -6.00
N GLY A 208 -6.58 -5.10 -5.38
CA GLY A 208 -7.87 -5.13 -4.71
C GLY A 208 -9.03 -5.34 -5.68
N ALA A 209 -10.27 -5.24 -5.20
CA ALA A 209 -11.48 -5.28 -6.04
C ALA A 209 -11.38 -4.28 -7.20
N VAL A 210 -11.73 -4.71 -8.40
CA VAL A 210 -11.80 -3.85 -9.58
C VAL A 210 -13.14 -3.99 -10.29
N ALA A 211 -13.59 -2.90 -10.90
CA ALA A 211 -14.75 -2.90 -11.79
C ALA A 211 -14.57 -1.91 -12.93
N SER A 212 -15.31 -2.13 -14.00
CA SER A 212 -15.46 -1.17 -15.09
C SER A 212 -16.84 -1.23 -15.70
N SER A 213 -17.23 -0.15 -16.36
CA SER A 213 -18.45 -0.01 -17.14
C SER A 213 -18.17 0.86 -18.36
N SER A 214 -18.66 0.44 -19.53
CA SER A 214 -18.67 1.24 -20.74
C SER A 214 -20.06 1.24 -21.34
N GLN A 215 -20.59 2.42 -21.63
CA GLN A 215 -21.92 2.62 -22.19
C GLN A 215 -21.83 3.51 -23.41
N LEU A 216 -22.60 3.14 -24.42
CA LEU A 216 -22.79 3.89 -25.65
C LEU A 216 -24.27 3.82 -26.02
N ASP A 217 -24.87 4.97 -26.28
CA ASP A 217 -26.21 5.06 -26.84
C ASP A 217 -26.13 5.48 -28.31
N GLY A 218 -26.39 4.54 -29.22
CA GLY A 218 -26.43 4.78 -30.67
C GLY A 218 -27.42 5.85 -31.11
N CYS A 219 -28.44 6.14 -30.30
CA CYS A 219 -29.48 7.12 -30.57
C CYS A 219 -28.96 8.54 -30.46
N ASP A 220 -28.17 8.77 -29.43
CA ASP A 220 -27.52 10.06 -29.19
C ASP A 220 -26.44 10.32 -30.26
N MET A 221 -25.98 9.27 -30.95
CA MET A 221 -25.04 9.40 -32.07
C MET A 221 -25.69 9.88 -33.38
N ILE A 222 -27.02 9.92 -33.52
CA ILE A 222 -27.67 10.39 -34.76
C ILE A 222 -27.81 11.92 -34.72
N ASN A 223 -26.69 12.64 -34.87
CA ASN A 223 -26.66 14.10 -35.01
C ASN A 223 -26.27 14.55 -36.44
N GLY A 224 -26.87 13.93 -37.46
CA GLY A 224 -26.58 14.22 -38.88
C GLY A 224 -26.88 13.07 -39.83
N TRP A 225 -28.08 12.48 -39.74
CA TRP A 225 -28.52 11.35 -40.57
C TRP A 225 -28.12 11.51 -42.06
N PRO A 226 -27.54 10.48 -42.72
CA PRO A 226 -27.38 9.09 -42.28
C PRO A 226 -26.05 8.78 -41.56
N THR A 227 -25.26 9.81 -41.19
CA THR A 227 -23.94 9.61 -40.56
C THR A 227 -24.02 9.70 -39.05
N LEU A 228 -23.36 8.76 -38.37
CA LEU A 228 -23.16 8.81 -36.92
C LEU A 228 -22.23 9.98 -36.57
N ASP A 229 -22.44 10.57 -35.39
CA ASP A 229 -21.54 11.56 -34.80
C ASP A 229 -20.12 10.96 -34.75
N PRO A 230 -19.10 11.63 -35.33
CA PRO A 230 -17.72 11.17 -35.27
C PRO A 230 -17.14 11.17 -33.84
N THR A 231 -17.80 11.82 -32.88
CA THR A 231 -17.41 11.96 -31.47
C THR A 231 -18.60 11.73 -30.54
N PRO A 232 -19.13 10.50 -30.44
CA PRO A 232 -20.31 10.24 -29.63
C PRO A 232 -20.03 10.44 -28.14
N GLU A 233 -21.09 10.77 -27.39
CA GLU A 233 -21.01 10.77 -25.93
C GLU A 233 -20.87 9.34 -25.41
N VAL A 234 -19.74 9.05 -24.79
CA VAL A 234 -19.41 7.72 -24.27
C VAL A 234 -19.23 7.81 -22.76
N GLN A 235 -19.99 7.00 -22.02
CA GLN A 235 -19.85 6.95 -20.58
C GLN A 235 -18.98 5.77 -20.16
N ARG A 236 -17.80 6.08 -19.60
CA ARG A 236 -16.86 5.10 -19.06
C ARG A 236 -16.62 5.33 -17.59
N GLN A 237 -16.65 4.26 -16.84
CA GLN A 237 -16.36 4.26 -15.41
C GLN A 237 -15.42 3.10 -15.08
N TYR A 238 -14.59 3.32 -14.07
CA TYR A 238 -13.74 2.29 -13.51
C TYR A 238 -13.58 2.50 -12.00
N GLY A 239 -13.30 1.42 -11.29
CA GLY A 239 -13.05 1.44 -9.86
C GLY A 239 -11.95 0.47 -9.47
N ILE A 240 -11.07 0.90 -8.57
CA ILE A 240 -9.98 0.11 -7.99
C ILE A 240 -9.98 0.34 -6.48
N ALA A 241 -10.19 -0.73 -5.71
CA ALA A 241 -10.23 -0.66 -4.25
C ALA A 241 -8.84 -0.60 -3.58
N GLY A 242 -7.80 -1.11 -4.26
CA GLY A 242 -6.44 -1.10 -3.69
C GLY A 242 -5.40 -1.66 -4.66
N LEU A 243 -4.15 -1.28 -4.41
CA LEU A 243 -2.98 -1.80 -5.11
C LEU A 243 -1.81 -1.82 -4.13
N ASP A 244 -1.35 -3.00 -3.76
CA ASP A 244 -0.29 -3.22 -2.78
C ASP A 244 0.87 -3.99 -3.39
N LEU A 245 2.09 -3.52 -3.17
CA LEU A 245 3.31 -4.29 -3.42
C LEU A 245 3.72 -4.97 -2.11
N ASN A 246 3.77 -6.30 -2.08
CA ASN A 246 4.32 -7.05 -0.97
C ASN A 246 5.65 -7.65 -1.36
N ALA A 247 6.64 -7.57 -0.48
CA ALA A 247 7.93 -8.19 -0.69
C ALA A 247 8.40 -8.93 0.56
N ALA A 248 8.80 -10.18 0.38
CA ALA A 248 9.56 -10.92 1.37
C ALA A 248 10.99 -10.37 1.38
N ILE A 249 11.38 -9.78 2.51
CA ILE A 249 12.73 -9.23 2.69
C ILE A 249 13.41 -10.07 3.77
N PRO A 250 14.33 -10.99 3.41
CA PRO A 250 14.97 -11.89 4.38
C PRO A 250 15.61 -11.15 5.58
N ALA A 251 16.16 -9.95 5.34
CA ALA A 251 16.72 -9.10 6.39
C ALA A 251 15.69 -8.73 7.49
N VAL A 252 14.40 -8.63 7.17
CA VAL A 252 13.33 -8.37 8.15
C VAL A 252 13.16 -9.58 9.09
N GLY A 253 13.20 -10.80 8.53
CA GLY A 253 13.20 -12.03 9.34
C GLY A 253 14.47 -12.17 10.19
N THR A 254 15.64 -11.79 9.66
CA THR A 254 16.89 -11.71 10.43
C THR A 254 16.79 -10.70 11.57
N LEU A 255 16.22 -9.51 11.32
CA LEU A 255 16.00 -8.49 12.35
C LEU A 255 15.14 -9.04 13.50
N SER A 256 14.04 -9.73 13.19
CA SER A 256 13.16 -10.36 14.19
C SER A 256 13.92 -11.40 15.04
N THR A 257 14.55 -12.37 14.37
CA THR A 257 15.18 -13.53 15.03
C THR A 257 16.44 -13.15 15.81
N GLN A 258 17.31 -12.34 15.22
CA GLN A 258 18.52 -11.85 15.90
C GLN A 258 18.19 -10.80 16.96
N GLY A 259 17.19 -9.94 16.74
CA GLY A 259 16.68 -9.03 17.76
C GLY A 259 16.17 -9.78 18.99
N ALA A 260 15.37 -10.83 18.80
CA ALA A 260 14.91 -11.69 19.88
C ALA A 260 16.06 -12.38 20.63
N SER A 261 17.09 -12.82 19.90
CA SER A 261 18.30 -13.43 20.49
C SER A 261 19.09 -12.43 21.34
N LEU A 262 19.22 -11.18 20.87
CA LEU A 262 19.88 -10.10 21.61
C LEU A 262 19.12 -9.75 22.90
N VAL A 263 17.79 -9.61 22.83
CA VAL A 263 16.95 -9.37 24.01
C VAL A 263 17.00 -10.57 24.97
N GLY A 264 16.97 -11.80 24.45
CA GLY A 264 17.08 -13.02 25.25
C GLY A 264 18.42 -13.17 25.98
N ALA A 265 19.48 -12.50 25.52
CA ALA A 265 20.80 -12.50 26.18
C ALA A 265 20.89 -11.52 27.36
N VAL A 266 19.94 -10.59 27.52
CA VAL A 266 19.94 -9.58 28.60
C VAL A 266 20.07 -10.17 30.00
N PRO A 267 19.33 -11.23 30.40
CA PRO A 267 19.47 -11.82 31.74
C PRO A 267 20.88 -12.35 32.00
N THR A 268 21.50 -12.98 31.00
CA THR A 268 22.88 -13.48 31.10
C THR A 268 23.87 -12.33 31.24
N GLN A 269 23.68 -11.24 30.49
CA GLN A 269 24.53 -10.04 30.60
C GLN A 269 24.38 -9.36 31.97
N LEU A 270 23.17 -9.26 32.52
CA LEU A 270 22.95 -8.74 33.87
C LEU A 270 23.63 -9.61 34.94
N ASN A 271 23.57 -10.93 34.81
CA ASN A 271 24.26 -11.84 35.72
C ASN A 271 25.78 -11.70 35.61
N ALA A 272 26.31 -11.52 34.40
CA ALA A 272 27.73 -11.25 34.21
C ALA A 272 28.17 -9.93 34.87
N LEU A 273 27.29 -8.92 34.91
CA LEU A 273 27.56 -7.67 35.62
C LEU A 273 27.65 -7.85 37.15
N LEU A 274 27.16 -8.94 37.75
CA LEU A 274 27.40 -9.21 39.17
C LEU A 274 28.82 -9.72 39.46
N GLY A 275 29.54 -10.16 38.43
CA GLY A 275 30.91 -10.66 38.50
C GLY A 275 31.99 -9.57 38.59
N THR A 276 33.24 -10.03 38.49
CA THR A 276 34.45 -9.19 38.61
C THR A 276 34.49 -8.11 37.53
N GLY A 277 34.67 -6.85 37.91
CA GLY A 277 34.70 -5.70 37.00
C GLY A 277 33.33 -5.11 36.67
N GLY A 278 32.23 -5.69 37.17
CA GLY A 278 30.87 -5.20 36.95
C GLY A 278 30.31 -4.32 38.09
N LEU A 279 29.01 -4.47 38.36
CA LEU A 279 28.23 -3.73 39.36
C LEU A 279 28.84 -3.82 40.77
N THR A 280 29.21 -5.02 41.24
CA THR A 280 29.77 -5.22 42.59
C THR A 280 31.13 -4.52 42.75
N THR A 281 31.97 -4.58 41.72
CA THR A 281 33.26 -3.87 41.70
C THR A 281 33.07 -2.36 41.60
N GLY A 282 32.13 -1.90 40.77
CA GLY A 282 31.77 -0.48 40.66
C GLY A 282 31.26 0.11 41.98
N ILE A 283 30.41 -0.63 42.71
CA ILE A 283 29.91 -0.22 44.03
C ILE A 283 31.06 -0.16 45.04
N SER A 284 31.89 -1.20 45.13
CA SER A 284 33.07 -1.19 46.01
C SER A 284 34.01 -0.01 45.72
N ASN A 285 34.31 0.24 44.45
CA ASN A 285 35.19 1.35 44.05
C ASN A 285 34.55 2.72 44.36
N GLY A 286 33.26 2.87 44.10
CA GLY A 286 32.54 4.10 44.39
C GLY A 286 32.40 4.37 45.89
N ILE A 287 32.19 3.34 46.71
CA ILE A 287 32.17 3.47 48.18
C ILE A 287 33.56 3.79 48.71
N SER A 288 34.62 3.17 48.18
CA SER A 288 36.00 3.53 48.51
C SER A 288 36.28 5.01 48.21
N ALA A 289 35.90 5.47 47.02
CA ALA A 289 36.02 6.88 46.64
C ALA A 289 35.18 7.81 47.53
N LEU A 290 34.02 7.36 47.99
CA LEU A 290 33.14 8.10 48.89
C LEU A 290 33.74 8.30 50.28
N ILE A 291 34.33 7.26 50.88
CA ILE A 291 34.82 7.31 52.26
C ILE A 291 36.25 7.81 52.40
N ASN A 292 37.10 7.65 51.39
CA ASN A 292 38.51 8.04 51.45
C ASN A 292 38.76 9.48 51.96
N PRO A 293 37.96 10.50 51.56
CA PRO A 293 38.14 11.87 52.05
C PRO A 293 37.89 12.06 53.55
N VAL A 294 37.18 11.14 54.21
CA VAL A 294 36.74 11.29 55.62
C VAL A 294 37.40 10.30 56.58
N LEU A 295 38.37 9.49 56.11
CA LEU A 295 39.02 8.47 56.95
C LEU A 295 39.93 9.05 58.05
N GLY A 296 40.50 10.25 57.85
CA GLY A 296 41.44 10.83 58.82
C GLY A 296 42.66 9.94 59.06
N THR A 297 42.85 9.49 60.30
CA THR A 297 43.93 8.55 60.68
C THR A 297 43.59 7.08 60.40
N LEU A 298 42.33 6.77 60.05
CA LEU A 298 41.96 5.42 59.60
C LEU A 298 42.51 5.17 58.19
N GLN A 299 42.78 3.91 57.91
CA GLN A 299 43.20 3.43 56.60
C GLN A 299 42.17 2.43 56.10
N LEU A 300 41.88 2.45 54.80
CA LEU A 300 41.04 1.44 54.18
C LEU A 300 41.80 0.11 54.15
N GLY A 301 41.24 -0.93 54.77
CA GLY A 301 41.80 -2.29 54.78
C GLY A 301 41.33 -3.09 53.58
N SER A 302 40.04 -3.39 53.52
CA SER A 302 39.40 -4.10 52.41
C SER A 302 37.97 -3.62 52.21
N ILE A 303 37.49 -3.75 50.98
CA ILE A 303 36.08 -3.53 50.65
C ILE A 303 35.61 -4.63 49.71
N SER A 304 34.48 -5.26 50.04
CA SER A 304 33.86 -6.26 49.20
C SER A 304 32.36 -6.06 49.16
N THR A 305 31.79 -6.11 47.96
CA THR A 305 30.36 -6.00 47.72
C THR A 305 29.86 -7.30 47.13
N THR A 306 28.80 -7.86 47.70
CA THR A 306 27.99 -8.89 47.06
C THR A 306 26.64 -8.29 46.67
N ALA A 307 26.07 -8.72 45.55
CA ALA A 307 24.80 -8.20 45.07
C ALA A 307 23.98 -9.30 44.38
N THR A 308 22.66 -9.16 44.43
CA THR A 308 21.70 -9.96 43.69
C THR A 308 20.72 -9.05 42.96
N LEU A 309 20.29 -9.51 41.78
CA LEU A 309 19.28 -8.86 40.97
C LEU A 309 18.10 -9.83 40.78
N SER A 310 16.87 -9.33 40.83
CA SER A 310 15.72 -10.11 40.36
C SER A 310 15.77 -10.27 38.84
N ALA A 311 15.09 -11.30 38.31
CA ALA A 311 14.98 -11.48 36.88
C ALA A 311 14.21 -10.31 36.22
N PRO A 312 14.62 -9.82 35.05
CA PRO A 312 13.81 -8.87 34.28
C PRO A 312 12.58 -9.56 33.67
N ASP A 313 11.47 -8.84 33.63
CA ASP A 313 10.32 -9.22 32.81
C ASP A 313 10.48 -8.64 31.40
N LEU A 314 10.83 -9.51 30.44
CA LEU A 314 11.07 -9.12 29.04
C LEU A 314 9.86 -9.40 28.13
N THR A 315 8.71 -9.79 28.67
CA THR A 315 7.52 -10.15 27.87
C THR A 315 7.06 -9.03 26.93
N GLY A 316 7.08 -7.78 27.41
CA GLY A 316 6.76 -6.61 26.61
C GLY A 316 7.78 -6.34 25.50
N VAL A 317 9.05 -6.70 25.71
CA VAL A 317 10.13 -6.51 24.72
C VAL A 317 10.08 -7.60 23.65
N THR A 318 9.84 -8.86 24.04
CA THR A 318 9.78 -9.99 23.12
C THR A 318 8.58 -9.90 22.18
N ALA A 319 7.45 -9.37 22.63
CA ALA A 319 6.28 -9.12 21.78
C ALA A 319 6.58 -8.15 20.61
N LEU A 320 7.52 -7.22 20.79
CA LEU A 320 7.94 -6.27 19.75
C LEU A 320 8.78 -6.94 18.65
N MET A 321 9.29 -8.14 18.85
CA MET A 321 10.16 -8.81 17.86
C MET A 321 9.36 -9.42 16.71
N THR A 322 8.05 -9.61 16.85
CA THR A 322 7.17 -10.22 15.85
C THR A 322 6.05 -9.28 15.38
N GLU A 323 6.11 -8.01 15.79
CA GLU A 323 5.03 -7.07 15.51
C GLU A 323 4.96 -6.62 14.04
N SER A 324 3.82 -6.03 13.68
CA SER A 324 3.61 -5.37 12.41
C SER A 324 3.44 -3.87 12.63
N MET A 325 4.21 -3.08 11.88
CA MET A 325 4.31 -1.63 12.04
C MET A 325 3.86 -0.96 10.77
N THR A 326 3.01 0.06 10.85
CA THR A 326 2.51 0.74 9.65
C THR A 326 2.29 2.24 9.86
N ASP A 327 2.49 3.01 8.79
CA ASP A 327 2.10 4.42 8.69
C ASP A 327 0.88 4.64 7.76
N GLY A 328 0.18 3.56 7.41
CA GLY A 328 -0.94 3.53 6.46
C GLY A 328 -0.53 3.30 5.00
N ILE A 329 0.69 3.70 4.61
CA ILE A 329 1.22 3.50 3.26
C ILE A 329 2.19 2.32 3.23
N VAL A 330 3.14 2.29 4.15
CA VAL A 330 4.11 1.21 4.32
C VAL A 330 3.73 0.40 5.55
N THR A 331 3.86 -0.93 5.44
CA THR A 331 3.79 -1.84 6.58
C THR A 331 5.03 -2.72 6.59
N VAL A 332 5.73 -2.78 7.72
CA VAL A 332 6.83 -3.72 7.95
C VAL A 332 6.35 -4.75 8.96
N ASN A 333 6.33 -6.02 8.57
CA ASN A 333 5.91 -7.12 9.44
C ASN A 333 7.11 -7.98 9.80
N LEU A 334 7.50 -7.92 11.08
CA LEU A 334 8.65 -8.67 11.60
C LEU A 334 8.35 -10.17 11.73
N GLY A 335 7.11 -10.53 12.07
CA GLY A 335 6.68 -11.91 12.23
C GLY A 335 6.66 -12.70 10.92
N THR A 336 6.32 -12.06 9.80
CA THR A 336 6.32 -12.70 8.47
C THR A 336 7.56 -12.38 7.64
N GLY A 337 8.39 -11.41 8.04
CA GLY A 337 9.57 -11.00 7.27
C GLY A 337 9.23 -10.24 5.98
N THR A 338 8.13 -9.47 5.97
CA THR A 338 7.61 -8.82 4.77
C THR A 338 7.51 -7.31 4.89
N VAL A 339 7.62 -6.62 3.76
CA VAL A 339 7.31 -5.19 3.62
C VAL A 339 6.19 -5.04 2.59
N ARG A 340 5.12 -4.36 2.98
CA ARG A 340 4.00 -3.99 2.11
C ARG A 340 4.04 -2.48 1.82
N VAL A 341 3.80 -2.11 0.57
CA VAL A 341 3.67 -0.72 0.12
C VAL A 341 2.33 -0.57 -0.59
N ASN A 342 1.45 0.26 -0.04
CA ASN A 342 0.19 0.65 -0.64
C ASN A 342 0.46 1.67 -1.77
N ILE A 343 0.59 1.16 -2.98
CA ILE A 343 0.85 1.95 -4.18
C ILE A 343 -0.34 2.89 -4.46
N ALA A 344 -1.57 2.43 -4.22
CA ALA A 344 -2.76 3.24 -4.47
C ALA A 344 -2.75 4.54 -3.65
N SER A 345 -2.49 4.45 -2.34
CA SER A 345 -2.39 5.65 -1.48
C SER A 345 -1.10 6.44 -1.74
N LEU A 346 -0.01 5.78 -2.12
CA LEU A 346 1.25 6.46 -2.46
C LEU A 346 1.12 7.32 -3.73
N ALA A 347 0.46 6.81 -4.76
CA ALA A 347 0.36 7.46 -6.07
C ALA A 347 -0.85 8.41 -6.19
N GLY A 348 -1.97 8.08 -5.55
CA GLY A 348 -3.23 8.84 -5.71
C GLY A 348 -3.86 9.37 -4.43
N GLY A 349 -3.15 9.30 -3.30
CA GLY A 349 -3.57 9.92 -2.05
C GLY A 349 -4.87 9.34 -1.49
N THR A 350 -5.80 10.20 -1.08
CA THR A 350 -7.03 9.81 -0.37
C THR A 350 -8.08 9.12 -1.26
N LEU A 351 -8.07 9.39 -2.57
CA LEU A 351 -8.98 8.75 -3.54
C LEU A 351 -8.40 7.46 -4.12
N GLY A 352 -7.15 7.11 -3.76
CA GLY A 352 -6.44 5.99 -4.36
C GLY A 352 -6.27 6.21 -5.87
N LEU A 353 -6.48 5.16 -6.66
CA LEU A 353 -6.27 5.21 -8.12
C LEU A 353 -7.52 5.63 -8.92
N ASN A 354 -8.59 6.05 -8.26
CA ASN A 354 -9.87 6.40 -8.89
C ASN A 354 -9.88 7.87 -9.35
N GLY A 355 -10.57 8.16 -10.46
CA GLY A 355 -10.67 9.51 -11.02
C GLY A 355 -9.43 10.01 -11.76
N MET A 356 -8.49 9.12 -12.08
CA MET A 356 -7.32 9.43 -12.91
C MET A 356 -7.72 9.53 -14.39
N GLU A 357 -7.00 10.37 -15.12
CA GLU A 357 -7.14 10.54 -16.57
C GLU A 357 -7.00 9.21 -17.34
N ALA A 358 -7.49 9.18 -18.58
CA ALA A 358 -7.37 8.00 -19.44
C ALA A 358 -5.89 7.60 -19.63
N ASN A 359 -5.63 6.29 -19.58
CA ASN A 359 -4.31 5.67 -19.75
C ASN A 359 -3.24 6.11 -18.74
N HIS A 360 -3.65 6.58 -17.55
CA HIS A 360 -2.74 7.08 -16.53
C HIS A 360 -1.73 6.02 -16.09
N ALA A 361 -0.44 6.35 -16.16
CA ALA A 361 0.64 5.47 -15.72
C ALA A 361 0.88 5.64 -14.21
N VAL A 362 0.82 4.54 -13.46
CA VAL A 362 1.19 4.51 -12.03
C VAL A 362 2.69 4.29 -11.95
N VAL A 363 3.44 5.39 -11.98
CA VAL A 363 4.91 5.36 -12.04
C VAL A 363 5.51 5.35 -10.64
N LEU A 364 6.23 4.27 -10.28
CA LEU A 364 7.09 4.24 -9.10
C LEU A 364 8.42 4.94 -9.41
N ASP A 365 8.41 6.27 -9.45
CA ASP A 365 9.60 7.04 -9.79
C ASP A 365 10.67 7.02 -8.67
N ALA A 366 11.80 7.69 -8.93
CA ALA A 366 12.89 7.77 -7.95
C ALA A 366 12.48 8.49 -6.64
N ALA A 367 11.58 9.48 -6.73
CA ALA A 367 11.10 10.22 -5.58
C ALA A 367 10.19 9.35 -4.70
N MET A 368 9.28 8.58 -5.31
CA MET A 368 8.45 7.61 -4.63
C MET A 368 9.27 6.49 -3.98
N ALA A 369 10.28 5.96 -4.67
CA ALA A 369 11.17 4.95 -4.09
C ALA A 369 11.94 5.49 -2.86
N THR A 370 12.41 6.74 -2.94
CA THR A 370 13.06 7.43 -1.81
C THR A 370 12.07 7.65 -0.66
N ALA A 371 10.83 8.07 -0.96
CA ALA A 371 9.79 8.27 0.03
C ALA A 371 9.44 6.97 0.77
N VAL A 372 9.31 5.84 0.06
CA VAL A 372 9.08 4.53 0.68
C VAL A 372 10.26 4.12 1.57
N THR A 373 11.49 4.32 1.10
CA THR A 373 12.69 3.99 1.89
C THR A 373 12.75 4.81 3.18
N ASN A 374 12.48 6.11 3.12
CA ASN A 374 12.41 6.99 4.29
C ASN A 374 11.32 6.57 5.29
N ARG A 375 10.15 6.12 4.79
CA ARG A 375 9.07 5.60 5.64
C ARG A 375 9.49 4.31 6.35
N VAL A 376 10.13 3.38 5.64
CA VAL A 376 10.69 2.16 6.26
C VAL A 376 11.70 2.52 7.34
N THR A 377 12.64 3.44 7.06
CA THR A 377 13.61 3.91 8.05
C THR A 377 12.92 4.48 9.28
N ALA A 378 11.94 5.37 9.11
CA ALA A 378 11.21 5.98 10.22
C ALA A 378 10.45 4.94 11.07
N LEU A 379 9.81 3.95 10.44
CA LEU A 379 9.14 2.85 11.14
C LEU A 379 10.13 2.03 11.98
N LEU A 380 11.29 1.66 11.41
CA LEU A 380 12.31 0.87 12.09
C LEU A 380 13.03 1.65 13.20
N ASP A 381 13.24 2.96 13.04
CA ASP A 381 13.79 3.81 14.10
C ASP A 381 12.79 3.97 15.26
N SER A 382 11.51 4.19 14.94
CA SER A 382 10.45 4.25 15.96
C SER A 382 10.34 2.92 16.71
N TRP A 383 10.46 1.80 16.02
CA TRP A 383 10.48 0.47 16.60
C TRP A 383 11.65 0.28 17.56
N LYS A 384 12.87 0.57 17.11
CA LYS A 384 14.08 0.51 17.96
C LYS A 384 13.89 1.33 19.23
N ASN A 385 13.37 2.55 19.12
CA ASN A 385 13.13 3.41 20.29
C ASN A 385 12.09 2.80 21.25
N ARG A 386 11.03 2.17 20.73
CA ARG A 386 10.06 1.42 21.55
C ARG A 386 10.69 0.22 22.24
N VAL A 387 11.53 -0.55 21.54
CA VAL A 387 12.26 -1.69 22.12
C VAL A 387 13.16 -1.22 23.25
N LEU A 388 13.94 -0.15 23.05
CA LEU A 388 14.82 0.42 24.08
C LEU A 388 14.03 0.99 25.27
N THR A 389 12.88 1.59 25.02
CA THR A 389 11.99 2.11 26.08
C THR A 389 11.38 0.97 26.90
N ALA A 390 10.87 -0.06 26.23
CA ALA A 390 10.31 -1.24 26.89
C ALA A 390 11.39 -1.98 27.72
N LEU A 391 12.60 -2.13 27.15
CA LEU A 391 13.72 -2.71 27.89
C LEU A 391 14.11 -1.85 29.09
N THR A 392 14.24 -0.54 28.92
CA THR A 392 14.58 0.37 30.03
C THR A 392 13.55 0.25 31.15
N THR A 393 12.27 0.14 30.79
CA THR A 393 11.18 -0.07 31.76
C THR A 393 11.34 -1.40 32.51
N ALA A 394 11.59 -2.50 31.78
CA ALA A 394 11.84 -3.82 32.35
C ALA A 394 13.08 -3.88 33.27
N LEU A 395 14.15 -3.17 32.89
CA LEU A 395 15.36 -3.09 33.71
C LEU A 395 15.13 -2.24 34.95
N ARG A 396 14.38 -1.14 34.84
CA ARG A 396 14.05 -0.27 35.98
C ARG A 396 13.20 -0.97 37.04
N SER A 397 12.43 -2.01 36.69
CA SER A 397 11.66 -2.80 37.67
C SER A 397 12.47 -3.89 38.38
N ILE A 398 13.72 -4.16 37.95
CA ILE A 398 14.60 -5.12 38.64
C ILE A 398 14.90 -4.63 40.06
N THR A 399 14.78 -5.51 41.04
CA THR A 399 15.17 -5.25 42.42
C THR A 399 16.63 -5.60 42.65
N LEU A 400 17.39 -4.65 43.21
CA LEU A 400 18.76 -4.83 43.67
C LEU A 400 18.79 -5.00 45.19
N ASN A 401 19.53 -6.02 45.64
CA ASN A 401 19.93 -6.18 47.02
C ASN A 401 21.45 -6.35 47.05
N ALA A 402 22.16 -5.52 47.81
CA ALA A 402 23.60 -5.60 47.92
C ALA A 402 24.06 -5.45 49.37
N ASN A 403 25.14 -6.14 49.71
CA ASN A 403 25.81 -6.02 50.99
C ASN A 403 27.28 -5.69 50.76
N THR A 404 27.72 -4.56 51.33
CA THR A 404 29.12 -4.16 51.30
C THR A 404 29.73 -4.34 52.66
N ASN A 405 30.85 -5.06 52.74
CA ASN A 405 31.65 -5.18 53.94
C ASN A 405 32.93 -4.36 53.77
N ILE A 406 33.21 -3.49 54.72
CA ILE A 406 34.36 -2.61 54.74
C ILE A 406 35.17 -2.92 56.00
N THR A 407 36.47 -3.16 55.85
CA THR A 407 37.40 -3.26 56.98
C THR A 407 38.25 -2.01 57.03
N LEU A 408 38.29 -1.35 58.17
CA LEU A 408 39.14 -0.19 58.43
C LEU A 408 40.28 -0.56 59.37
N LYS A 409 41.43 0.07 59.16
CA LYS A 409 42.65 -0.14 59.92
C LYS A 409 43.08 1.13 60.65
N LEU A 410 43.71 0.98 61.81
CA LEU A 410 44.39 2.04 62.54
C LEU A 410 45.79 1.54 62.89
N ALA A 411 46.83 2.27 62.51
CA ALA A 411 48.23 1.87 62.70
C ALA A 411 48.54 0.44 62.19
N GLY A 412 47.93 0.06 61.06
CA GLY A 412 48.13 -1.26 60.43
C GLY A 412 47.28 -2.41 61.00
N LEU A 413 46.58 -2.20 62.12
CA LEU A 413 45.70 -3.21 62.75
C LEU A 413 44.24 -2.98 62.36
N ASN A 414 43.44 -4.04 62.24
CA ASN A 414 42.00 -3.91 61.98
C ASN A 414 41.33 -3.24 63.19
N ALA A 415 40.72 -2.08 62.96
CA ALA A 415 40.13 -1.24 64.00
C ALA A 415 38.60 -1.30 63.99
N ALA A 416 37.98 -1.51 62.83
CA ALA A 416 36.53 -1.60 62.71
C ALA A 416 36.10 -2.36 61.45
N THR A 417 34.89 -2.92 61.51
CA THR A 417 34.16 -3.42 60.34
C THR A 417 32.88 -2.63 60.16
N ILE A 418 32.57 -2.27 58.92
CA ILE A 418 31.32 -1.59 58.56
C ILE A 418 30.56 -2.47 57.56
N GLY A 419 29.32 -2.79 57.92
CA GLY A 419 28.34 -3.40 57.02
C GLY A 419 27.45 -2.31 56.42
N VAL A 420 27.31 -2.30 55.09
CA VAL A 420 26.38 -1.42 54.38
C VAL A 420 25.41 -2.28 53.58
N LYS A 421 24.18 -2.34 54.06
CA LYS A 421 23.08 -3.03 53.36
C LYS A 421 22.36 -2.05 52.46
N ILE A 422 22.31 -2.37 51.17
CA ILE A 422 21.71 -1.58 50.10
C ILE A 422 20.47 -2.32 49.60
N GLY A 423 19.32 -1.64 49.62
CA GLY A 423 18.05 -2.22 49.23
C GLY A 423 17.40 -3.12 50.29
N PRO A 424 16.31 -3.84 49.93
CA PRO A 424 15.80 -4.02 48.57
C PRO A 424 15.19 -2.74 47.99
N SER A 425 15.60 -2.37 46.77
CA SER A 425 15.00 -1.27 46.00
C SER A 425 15.14 -1.56 44.51
N THR A 426 14.22 -1.03 43.70
CA THR A 426 14.30 -1.22 42.25
C THR A 426 15.40 -0.35 41.64
N LEU A 427 15.93 -0.74 40.48
CA LEU A 427 16.92 0.08 39.76
C LEU A 427 16.34 1.47 39.43
N GLY A 428 15.05 1.55 39.10
CA GLY A 428 14.33 2.81 38.90
C GLY A 428 14.37 3.70 40.14
N GLN A 429 14.11 3.15 41.33
CA GLN A 429 14.17 3.91 42.58
C GLN A 429 15.57 4.48 42.86
N PHE A 430 16.64 3.74 42.55
CA PHE A 430 18.02 4.28 42.67
C PHE A 430 18.26 5.43 41.70
N LEU A 431 17.82 5.29 40.43
CA LEU A 431 17.97 6.33 39.42
C LEU A 431 17.19 7.60 39.77
N ASP A 432 15.99 7.44 40.33
CA ASP A 432 15.07 8.52 40.68
C ASP A 432 15.40 9.17 42.03
N GLY A 433 16.31 8.57 42.82
CA GLY A 433 16.70 9.07 44.15
C GLY A 433 15.68 8.75 45.24
N THR A 434 14.77 7.81 45.00
CA THR A 434 13.72 7.39 45.94
C THR A 434 13.98 6.00 46.53
N ALA A 435 15.18 5.44 46.32
CA ALA A 435 15.58 4.17 46.92
C ALA A 435 15.58 4.27 48.44
N VAL A 436 15.29 3.14 49.10
CA VAL A 436 15.35 3.04 50.56
C VAL A 436 16.76 3.43 51.03
N ALA A 437 16.85 4.19 52.12
CA ALA A 437 18.12 4.57 52.69
C ALA A 437 18.93 3.31 53.08
N PRO A 438 20.25 3.30 52.83
CA PRO A 438 21.09 2.17 53.20
C PRO A 438 21.10 1.99 54.72
N VAL A 439 21.22 0.75 55.17
CA VAL A 439 21.44 0.46 56.60
C VAL A 439 22.94 0.31 56.82
N VAL A 440 23.50 1.15 57.69
CA VAL A 440 24.93 1.14 58.02
C VAL A 440 25.11 0.65 59.45
N THR A 441 25.86 -0.44 59.61
CA THR A 441 26.24 -1.00 60.93
C THR A 441 27.75 -0.92 61.06
N ALA A 442 28.25 -0.45 62.20
CA ALA A 442 29.68 -0.35 62.45
C ALA A 442 30.03 -1.04 63.77
N ASP A 443 31.02 -1.92 63.72
CA ASP A 443 31.52 -2.67 64.87
C ASP A 443 32.99 -2.31 65.08
N VAL A 444 33.32 -1.86 66.28
CA VAL A 444 34.71 -1.60 66.68
C VAL A 444 35.38 -2.93 67.04
N LEU A 445 36.55 -3.17 66.48
CA LEU A 445 37.35 -4.36 66.75
C LEU A 445 38.41 -4.01 67.81
N GLY A 446 38.22 -4.50 69.04
CA GLY A 446 39.17 -4.33 70.15
C GLY A 446 38.75 -3.28 71.19
N LEU A 447 39.73 -2.76 71.95
CA LEU A 447 39.52 -1.77 73.03
C LEU A 447 39.37 -0.35 72.45
N ASP A 448 38.17 0.23 72.54
CA ASP A 448 37.93 1.65 72.23
C ASP A 448 38.28 2.52 73.44
N ILE A 449 39.58 2.76 73.66
CA ILE A 449 40.08 3.54 74.79
C ILE A 449 39.67 5.01 74.60
N GLY A 450 38.68 5.46 75.37
CA GLY A 450 38.22 6.85 75.38
C GLY A 450 37.28 7.24 74.24
N GLY A 451 36.70 6.28 73.50
CA GLY A 451 35.73 6.55 72.43
C GLY A 451 36.35 7.08 71.13
N VAL A 452 37.66 6.97 70.97
CA VAL A 452 38.42 7.52 69.83
C VAL A 452 38.04 6.83 68.53
N VAL A 453 37.89 5.50 68.52
CA VAL A 453 37.52 4.77 67.31
C VAL A 453 36.07 5.08 66.93
N ALA A 454 35.16 5.12 67.90
CA ALA A 454 33.77 5.53 67.67
C ALA A 454 33.66 6.96 67.10
N ALA A 455 34.46 7.91 67.59
CA ALA A 455 34.51 9.27 67.06
C ALA A 455 34.99 9.31 65.60
N LEU A 456 36.02 8.53 65.25
CA LEU A 456 36.54 8.42 63.87
C LEU A 456 35.55 7.72 62.91
N LEU A 457 34.69 6.84 63.41
CA LEU A 457 33.67 6.16 62.60
C LEU A 457 32.47 7.05 62.26
N THR A 458 32.17 8.07 63.07
CA THR A 458 30.97 8.92 62.88
C THR A 458 30.93 9.62 61.52
N PRO A 459 32.01 10.26 61.02
CA PRO A 459 32.03 10.84 59.67
C PRO A 459 31.85 9.78 58.57
N VAL A 460 32.45 8.59 58.75
CA VAL A 460 32.39 7.49 57.78
C VAL A 460 30.97 6.92 57.69
N THR A 461 30.33 6.63 58.82
CA THR A 461 28.96 6.09 58.81
C THR A 461 27.95 7.12 58.30
N SER A 462 28.14 8.41 58.61
CA SER A 462 27.30 9.50 58.10
C SER A 462 27.37 9.66 56.58
N ILE A 463 28.58 9.63 55.99
CA ILE A 463 28.73 9.74 54.53
C ILE A 463 28.24 8.48 53.81
N LEU A 464 28.38 7.30 54.41
CA LEU A 464 27.82 6.06 53.87
C LEU A 464 26.29 6.09 53.88
N LEU A 465 25.68 6.58 54.95
CA LEU A 465 24.22 6.69 55.08
C LEU A 465 23.62 7.61 54.00
N THR A 466 24.30 8.70 53.68
CA THR A 466 23.80 9.74 52.77
C THR A 466 24.28 9.60 51.32
N GLY A 467 25.45 9.00 51.10
CA GLY A 467 26.12 8.96 49.79
C GLY A 467 26.01 7.64 49.04
N THR A 468 25.75 6.51 49.71
CA THR A 468 25.79 5.18 49.07
C THR A 468 24.78 5.04 47.93
N ASN A 469 23.57 5.56 48.08
CA ASN A 469 22.56 5.49 47.00
C ASN A 469 23.00 6.27 45.74
N ASN A 470 23.73 7.37 45.90
CA ASN A 470 24.31 8.12 44.77
C ASN A 470 25.43 7.33 44.08
N VAL A 471 26.26 6.61 44.85
CA VAL A 471 27.26 5.68 44.29
C VAL A 471 26.56 4.63 43.42
N VAL A 472 25.52 3.97 43.94
CA VAL A 472 24.77 2.95 43.20
C VAL A 472 24.16 3.54 41.93
N LYS A 473 23.50 4.71 42.01
CA LYS A 473 22.95 5.42 40.84
C LYS A 473 24.00 5.65 39.76
N ASN A 474 25.19 6.11 40.12
CA ASN A 474 26.27 6.37 39.17
C ASN A 474 26.76 5.08 38.50
N VAL A 475 26.90 3.99 39.26
CA VAL A 475 27.31 2.69 38.72
C VAL A 475 26.23 2.12 37.80
N LEU A 476 24.96 2.22 38.15
CA LEU A 476 23.84 1.76 37.31
C LEU A 476 23.81 2.53 35.97
N ASN A 477 24.00 3.84 36.00
CA ASN A 477 24.09 4.66 34.78
C ASN A 477 25.27 4.25 33.89
N ALA A 478 26.44 3.95 34.47
CA ALA A 478 27.62 3.56 33.72
C ALA A 478 27.53 2.14 33.14
N THR A 479 26.93 1.20 33.88
CA THR A 479 26.97 -0.24 33.54
C THR A 479 25.72 -0.74 32.80
N ILE A 480 24.54 -0.18 33.08
CA ILE A 480 23.27 -0.68 32.55
C ILE A 480 22.63 0.32 31.59
N PHE A 481 22.49 1.59 31.97
CA PHE A 481 21.62 2.54 31.26
C PHE A 481 22.34 3.41 30.22
N ASN A 482 23.11 4.43 30.64
CA ASN A 482 23.60 5.49 29.73
C ASN A 482 24.76 5.06 28.83
N ALA A 483 25.78 4.42 29.40
CA ALA A 483 26.97 3.96 28.67
C ALA A 483 27.05 2.42 28.59
N GLY A 484 26.02 1.75 29.10
CA GLY A 484 26.07 0.33 29.39
C GLY A 484 25.25 -0.53 28.45
N LEU A 485 24.64 -1.54 29.05
CA LEU A 485 23.83 -2.56 28.39
C LEU A 485 22.79 -2.01 27.38
N VAL A 486 21.97 -1.02 27.78
CA VAL A 486 20.90 -0.48 26.93
C VAL A 486 21.46 0.18 25.67
N THR A 487 22.51 1.00 25.82
CA THR A 487 23.16 1.69 24.69
C THR A 487 23.84 0.69 23.74
N ASN A 488 24.52 -0.32 24.27
CA ASN A 488 25.14 -1.37 23.46
C ASN A 488 24.11 -2.17 22.66
N LEU A 489 22.97 -2.51 23.29
CA LEU A 489 21.87 -3.17 22.59
C LEU A 489 21.30 -2.28 21.48
N GLY A 490 21.12 -0.98 21.74
CA GLY A 490 20.68 -0.02 20.73
C GLY A 490 21.58 0.03 19.50
N ALA A 491 22.91 0.00 19.70
CA ALA A 491 23.87 -0.09 18.62
C ALA A 491 23.78 -1.43 17.86
N SER A 492 23.65 -2.56 18.57
CA SER A 492 23.46 -3.87 17.93
C SER A 492 22.18 -3.95 17.10
N LEU A 493 21.06 -3.42 17.60
CA LEU A 493 19.80 -3.36 16.84
C LEU A 493 19.94 -2.48 15.59
N GLN A 494 20.68 -1.37 15.66
CA GLN A 494 20.91 -0.51 14.50
C GLN A 494 21.67 -1.22 13.37
N LEU A 495 22.62 -2.08 13.72
CA LEU A 495 23.34 -2.90 12.75
C LEU A 495 22.41 -3.91 12.05
N LEU A 496 21.35 -4.37 12.72
CA LEU A 496 20.34 -5.26 12.13
C LEU A 496 19.32 -4.51 11.25
N ILE A 497 19.03 -3.24 11.56
CA ILE A 497 18.10 -2.41 10.78
C ILE A 497 18.68 -2.02 9.41
N THR A 498 19.99 -1.77 9.35
CA THR A 498 20.66 -1.24 8.15
C THR A 498 20.48 -2.16 6.91
N PRO A 499 20.66 -3.49 7.01
CA PRO A 499 20.38 -4.42 5.90
C PRO A 499 18.93 -4.37 5.39
N VAL A 500 17.94 -4.13 6.26
CA VAL A 500 16.53 -4.02 5.85
C VAL A 500 16.33 -2.81 4.94
N ILE A 501 16.83 -1.65 5.36
CA ILE A 501 16.74 -0.41 4.59
C ILE A 501 17.43 -0.56 3.22
N ASN A 502 18.62 -1.16 3.20
CA ASN A 502 19.40 -1.37 1.99
C ASN A 502 18.74 -2.36 1.01
N ALA A 503 17.86 -3.24 1.47
CA ALA A 503 17.16 -4.20 0.61
C ALA A 503 15.95 -3.58 -0.12
N VAL A 504 15.31 -2.55 0.45
CA VAL A 504 14.08 -1.95 -0.10
C VAL A 504 14.36 -1.13 -1.37
N GLY A 505 15.44 -0.35 -1.41
CA GLY A 505 15.77 0.51 -2.56
C GLY A 505 15.98 -0.25 -3.88
N PRO A 506 16.84 -1.28 -3.93
CA PRO A 506 17.06 -2.11 -5.12
C PRO A 506 15.79 -2.82 -5.58
N LEU A 507 14.97 -3.29 -4.65
CA LEU A 507 13.67 -3.91 -4.94
C LEU A 507 12.76 -2.94 -5.69
N LEU A 508 12.55 -1.73 -5.15
CA LEU A 508 11.70 -0.72 -5.80
C LEU A 508 12.27 -0.30 -7.16
N THR A 509 13.60 -0.27 -7.27
CA THR A 509 14.28 -0.03 -8.55
C THR A 509 13.99 -1.13 -9.57
N ALA A 510 13.99 -2.39 -9.16
CA ALA A 510 13.65 -3.50 -10.05
C ALA A 510 12.18 -3.46 -10.48
N VAL A 511 11.26 -3.15 -9.55
CA VAL A 511 9.82 -3.05 -9.88
C VAL A 511 9.59 -1.93 -10.89
N ARG A 512 10.14 -0.73 -10.66
CA ARG A 512 9.91 0.40 -11.59
C ARG A 512 10.50 0.18 -12.99
N THR A 513 11.59 -0.59 -13.12
CA THR A 513 12.22 -0.83 -14.42
C THR A 513 11.57 -1.96 -15.20
N LEU A 514 10.97 -2.92 -14.49
CA LEU A 514 10.46 -4.15 -15.12
C LEU A 514 8.94 -4.14 -15.27
N VAL A 515 8.21 -3.47 -14.38
CA VAL A 515 6.74 -3.55 -14.28
C VAL A 515 6.11 -2.23 -14.71
N ALA A 516 5.20 -2.31 -15.67
CA ALA A 516 4.35 -1.21 -16.11
C ALA A 516 2.93 -1.39 -15.56
N ILE A 517 2.43 -0.36 -14.87
CA ILE A 517 1.08 -0.32 -14.31
C ILE A 517 0.35 0.88 -14.90
N ASN A 518 -0.81 0.66 -15.51
CA ASN A 518 -1.68 1.70 -16.02
C ASN A 518 -3.09 1.53 -15.46
N VAL A 519 -3.77 2.63 -15.16
CA VAL A 519 -5.17 2.64 -14.74
C VAL A 519 -6.01 3.41 -15.75
N ASN A 520 -7.33 3.21 -15.72
CA ASN A 520 -8.27 3.82 -16.66
C ASN A 520 -7.85 3.59 -18.13
N VAL A 521 -7.56 2.35 -18.49
CA VAL A 521 -6.98 2.00 -19.79
C VAL A 521 -8.06 2.06 -20.87
N GLN A 522 -7.95 3.02 -21.77
CA GLN A 522 -8.87 3.29 -22.87
C GLN A 522 -8.11 3.30 -24.21
N PRO A 523 -8.20 2.23 -25.03
CA PRO A 523 -7.39 2.07 -26.23
C PRO A 523 -7.58 3.15 -27.32
N ASP A 524 -8.75 3.77 -27.38
CA ASP A 524 -9.11 4.85 -28.32
C ASP A 524 -8.61 6.23 -27.88
N GLN A 525 -8.23 6.39 -26.61
CA GLN A 525 -7.72 7.64 -26.08
C GLN A 525 -6.22 7.78 -26.27
N SER A 526 -5.72 9.03 -26.16
CA SER A 526 -4.28 9.31 -26.25
C SER A 526 -3.48 8.49 -25.22
N TRP A 527 -2.31 7.99 -25.62
CA TRP A 527 -1.44 7.20 -24.76
C TRP A 527 -0.13 7.95 -24.49
N PRO A 528 0.27 8.17 -23.22
CA PRO A 528 1.58 8.73 -22.90
C PRO A 528 2.72 7.76 -23.27
N GLY A 529 3.59 8.19 -24.19
CA GLY A 529 4.72 7.36 -24.65
C GLY A 529 4.29 6.26 -25.62
N THR A 530 4.97 5.10 -25.57
CA THR A 530 4.67 3.98 -26.47
C THR A 530 3.48 3.17 -25.95
N LYS A 531 2.42 3.10 -26.77
CA LYS A 531 1.23 2.30 -26.47
C LYS A 531 1.56 0.80 -26.52
N PRO A 532 1.24 0.02 -25.47
CA PRO A 532 1.44 -1.42 -25.48
C PRO A 532 0.57 -2.13 -26.54
N ALA A 533 1.13 -3.16 -27.18
CA ALA A 533 0.46 -3.87 -28.27
C ALA A 533 -0.79 -4.67 -27.83
N ASP A 534 -0.92 -5.01 -26.55
CA ASP A 534 -2.08 -5.68 -25.97
C ASP A 534 -3.23 -4.72 -25.63
N VAL A 535 -3.00 -3.41 -25.71
CA VAL A 535 -4.04 -2.40 -25.49
C VAL A 535 -4.72 -2.08 -26.82
N THR A 536 -5.73 -2.87 -27.16
CA THR A 536 -6.46 -2.73 -28.43
C THR A 536 -7.97 -2.72 -28.20
N ALA A 537 -8.67 -2.11 -29.16
CA ALA A 537 -10.11 -2.11 -29.33
C ALA A 537 -10.40 -2.16 -30.84
N ALA A 538 -11.53 -2.76 -31.24
CA ALA A 538 -11.99 -2.71 -32.61
C ALA A 538 -12.38 -1.26 -33.00
N ALA A 539 -12.43 -0.98 -34.31
CA ALA A 539 -12.90 0.32 -34.77
C ALA A 539 -14.36 0.55 -34.31
N GLY A 540 -14.62 1.69 -33.68
CA GLY A 540 -15.94 2.03 -33.10
C GLY A 540 -16.24 1.37 -31.76
N GLU A 541 -15.32 0.56 -31.21
CA GLU A 541 -15.46 -0.02 -29.88
C GLU A 541 -14.87 0.92 -28.82
N TYR A 542 -15.69 1.25 -27.82
CA TYR A 542 -15.30 2.08 -26.71
C TYR A 542 -15.03 1.24 -25.48
N LYS A 543 -13.75 0.90 -25.27
CA LYS A 543 -13.30 0.02 -24.19
C LYS A 543 -12.69 0.79 -23.02
N VAL A 544 -12.91 0.29 -21.80
CA VAL A 544 -12.22 0.71 -20.57
C VAL A 544 -11.82 -0.50 -19.74
N SER A 545 -10.58 -0.52 -19.25
CA SER A 545 -10.10 -1.47 -18.25
C SER A 545 -9.66 -0.72 -17.00
N ALA A 546 -10.03 -1.24 -15.83
CA ALA A 546 -9.70 -0.57 -14.56
C ALA A 546 -8.19 -0.46 -14.37
N ILE A 547 -7.47 -1.58 -14.51
CA ILE A 547 -6.02 -1.65 -14.36
C ILE A 547 -5.39 -2.62 -15.36
N ARG A 548 -4.22 -2.24 -15.87
CA ARG A 548 -3.30 -3.09 -16.63
C ARG A 548 -1.99 -3.22 -15.87
N VAL A 549 -1.50 -4.45 -15.76
CA VAL A 549 -0.18 -4.80 -15.23
C VAL A 549 0.57 -5.58 -16.30
N GLY A 550 1.74 -5.11 -16.70
CA GLY A 550 2.56 -5.81 -17.69
C GLY A 550 4.05 -5.63 -17.43
N LEU A 551 4.88 -6.31 -18.22
CA LEU A 551 6.33 -6.12 -18.20
C LEU A 551 6.81 -5.27 -19.36
N VAL A 552 7.76 -4.38 -19.10
CA VAL A 552 8.26 -3.38 -20.09
C VAL A 552 8.87 -4.05 -21.32
N ASP A 553 9.68 -5.11 -21.13
CA ASP A 553 10.42 -5.78 -22.22
C ASP A 553 10.04 -7.27 -22.39
N SER A 554 8.92 -7.71 -21.81
CA SER A 554 8.54 -9.14 -21.79
C SER A 554 7.03 -9.34 -21.74
N ALA A 555 6.29 -8.68 -22.62
CA ALA A 555 4.83 -8.76 -22.68
C ALA A 555 4.27 -10.20 -22.81
N GLY A 556 5.05 -11.15 -23.37
CA GLY A 556 4.68 -12.56 -23.42
C GLY A 556 4.65 -13.26 -22.06
N LEU A 557 5.43 -12.77 -21.07
CA LEU A 557 5.47 -13.33 -19.72
C LEU A 557 4.35 -12.77 -18.84
N LEU A 558 4.04 -11.48 -18.96
CA LEU A 558 2.94 -10.85 -18.25
C LEU A 558 2.39 -9.65 -19.01
N SER A 559 1.09 -9.75 -19.28
CA SER A 559 0.27 -8.68 -19.82
C SER A 559 -1.15 -8.92 -19.35
N LEU A 560 -1.51 -8.38 -18.19
CA LEU A 560 -2.78 -8.65 -17.52
C LEU A 560 -3.62 -7.38 -17.48
N GLN A 561 -4.87 -7.45 -17.92
CA GLN A 561 -5.85 -6.38 -17.71
C GLN A 561 -6.99 -6.93 -16.86
N LEU A 562 -7.38 -6.15 -15.83
CA LEU A 562 -8.40 -6.54 -14.86
C LEU A 562 -9.59 -5.60 -14.92
N GLY A 563 -10.80 -6.18 -14.89
CA GLY A 563 -12.06 -5.44 -14.92
C GLY A 563 -12.20 -4.62 -16.19
N SER A 564 -12.53 -5.26 -17.30
CA SER A 564 -12.58 -4.66 -18.64
C SER A 564 -13.99 -4.70 -19.22
N SER A 565 -14.40 -3.62 -19.86
CA SER A 565 -15.74 -3.46 -20.42
C SER A 565 -15.69 -2.66 -21.70
N ALA A 566 -16.56 -2.97 -22.65
CA ALA A 566 -16.65 -2.26 -23.91
C ALA A 566 -18.08 -2.15 -24.41
N ALA A 567 -18.35 -1.05 -25.11
CA ALA A 567 -19.59 -0.78 -25.80
C ALA A 567 -19.28 -0.36 -27.25
N GLY A 568 -20.08 -0.84 -28.18
CA GLY A 568 -19.84 -0.70 -29.60
C GLY A 568 -18.98 -1.82 -30.21
N PRO A 569 -18.80 -1.81 -31.54
CA PRO A 569 -19.27 -0.78 -32.47
C PRO A 569 -20.80 -0.72 -32.56
N VAL A 570 -21.33 0.47 -32.82
CA VAL A 570 -22.74 0.71 -33.16
C VAL A 570 -22.80 1.15 -34.62
N ALA A 571 -23.70 0.57 -35.39
CA ALA A 571 -23.95 0.93 -36.77
C ALA A 571 -25.45 0.81 -37.09
N LEU A 572 -25.92 1.61 -38.05
CA LEU A 572 -27.27 1.45 -38.58
C LEU A 572 -27.40 0.08 -39.27
N ALA A 573 -28.46 -0.65 -38.94
CA ALA A 573 -28.90 -1.83 -39.66
C ALA A 573 -29.44 -1.38 -41.01
N VAL A 574 -28.59 -1.34 -42.04
CA VAL A 574 -29.03 -1.07 -43.41
C VAL A 574 -29.76 -2.33 -43.91
N PRO A 575 -31.03 -2.21 -44.37
CA PRO A 575 -31.80 -3.36 -44.87
C PRO A 575 -31.20 -3.99 -46.13
#